data_AF-S6CTC7-F1
#
_entry.id   AF-S6CTC7-F1
#
_cell.length_a   1.000
_cell.length_b   1.000
_cell.length_c   1.000
_cell.angle_alpha   90.00
_cell.angle_beta   90.00
_cell.angle_gamma   90.00
#
_symmetry.space_group_name_H-M   'P 1'
#
loop_
_entity.id
_entity.type
_entity.pdbx_description
1 polymer ?
#
loop_
_entity_poly.entity_id
_entity_poly.type
_entity_poly.pdbx_seq_one_letter_code
_entity_poly.pdbx_strand_id
1 'polypeptide(L)'
;MGFPFRARCIEERTISPLREGEQVPVVGMTDEVVSSSEMFVLVEWEDREFGVPLSQLEVLDVDQDTRDAVDDWHYWNGDGGRLG
;
A
#
# COMPACT_ATOMS: atom_id res chain seq x y z
N MET A 1 8.69 -9.06 -4.82
CA MET A 1 7.95 -7.77 -4.93
C MET A 1 8.46 -7.00 -6.13
N GLY A 2 7.68 -6.96 -7.21
CA GLY A 2 8.00 -6.21 -8.41
C GLY A 2 7.26 -4.89 -8.41
N PHE A 3 7.97 -3.78 -8.48
CA PHE A 3 7.40 -2.48 -8.80
C PHE A 3 7.64 -2.19 -10.29
N PRO A 4 6.72 -1.47 -10.97
CA PRO A 4 5.45 -0.97 -10.47
C PRO A 4 4.31 -2.01 -10.56
N PHE A 5 3.33 -1.95 -9.66
CA PHE A 5 2.08 -2.74 -9.73
C PHE A 5 0.85 -1.83 -9.63
N ARG A 6 -0.33 -2.31 -10.05
CA ARG A 6 -1.57 -1.50 -10.00
C ARG A 6 -2.37 -1.75 -8.73
N ALA A 7 -2.79 -0.67 -8.10
CA ALA A 7 -3.73 -0.67 -7.00
C ALA A 7 -4.94 0.20 -7.33
N ARG A 8 -6.06 -0.10 -6.68
CA ARG A 8 -7.30 0.66 -6.74
C ARG A 8 -7.57 1.30 -5.41
N CYS A 9 -7.84 2.59 -5.40
CA CYS A 9 -8.35 3.26 -4.23
C CYS A 9 -9.76 2.72 -3.92
N ILE A 10 -9.94 2.17 -2.72
CA ILE A 10 -11.22 1.65 -2.23
C ILE A 10 -11.81 2.54 -1.13
N GLU A 11 -11.06 3.53 -0.65
CA GLU A 11 -11.52 4.45 0.40
C GLU A 11 -10.95 5.85 0.20
N GLU A 12 -11.81 6.86 0.21
CA GLU A 12 -11.37 8.26 0.13
C GLU A 12 -10.83 8.74 1.47
N ARG A 13 -9.64 9.35 1.47
CA ARG A 13 -8.97 9.86 2.67
C ARG A 13 -8.56 11.30 2.45
N THR A 14 -8.79 12.20 3.41
CA THR A 14 -8.36 13.61 3.33
C THR A 14 -6.84 13.78 3.12
N ILE A 15 -6.05 12.79 3.54
CA ILE A 15 -4.59 12.76 3.38
C ILE A 15 -4.13 12.28 1.99
N SER A 16 -5.07 11.88 1.12
CA SER A 16 -4.80 11.39 -0.23
C SER A 16 -5.69 12.12 -1.24
N PRO A 17 -5.15 12.54 -2.39
CA PRO A 17 -5.96 13.12 -3.46
C PRO A 17 -6.77 12.06 -4.24
N LEU A 18 -6.56 10.76 -3.97
CA LEU A 18 -7.22 9.67 -4.70
C LEU A 18 -8.70 9.55 -4.34
N ARG A 19 -9.50 9.18 -5.34
CA ARG A 19 -10.95 8.92 -5.19
C ARG A 19 -11.25 7.43 -5.20
N GLU A 20 -12.34 7.04 -4.55
CA GLU A 20 -12.83 5.66 -4.57
C GLU A 20 -13.04 5.18 -6.03
N GLY A 21 -12.53 4.01 -6.35
CA GLY A 21 -12.53 3.40 -7.68
C GLY A 21 -11.37 3.83 -8.58
N GLU A 22 -10.57 4.81 -8.20
CA GLU A 22 -9.44 5.28 -9.00
C GLU A 22 -8.29 4.27 -8.98
N GLN A 23 -7.70 4.00 -10.14
CA GLN A 23 -6.60 3.05 -10.27
C GLN A 23 -5.28 3.79 -10.44
N VAL A 24 -4.32 3.48 -9.57
CA VAL A 24 -3.01 4.10 -9.55
C VAL A 24 -1.88 3.07 -9.56
N PRO A 25 -0.77 3.34 -10.27
CA PRO A 25 0.44 2.54 -10.15
C PRO A 25 1.15 2.84 -8.83
N VAL A 26 1.41 1.79 -8.06
CA VAL A 26 2.32 1.82 -6.92
C VAL A 26 3.74 1.61 -7.46
N VAL A 27 4.59 2.61 -7.26
CA VAL A 27 5.97 2.64 -7.77
C VAL A 27 7.00 2.29 -6.70
N GLY A 28 6.62 2.29 -5.42
CA GLY A 28 7.51 1.90 -4.32
C GLY A 28 6.83 1.86 -2.95
N MET A 29 7.62 1.53 -1.93
CA MET A 29 7.26 1.71 -0.53
C MET A 29 7.83 3.03 -0.01
N THR A 30 7.16 3.69 0.93
CA THR A 30 7.81 4.80 1.64
C THR A 30 8.66 4.23 2.77
N ASP A 31 9.87 4.75 2.94
CA ASP A 31 10.77 4.42 4.06
C ASP A 31 10.39 5.18 5.34
N GLU A 32 9.54 6.21 5.21
CA GLU A 32 9.06 6.99 6.35
C GLU A 32 7.95 6.23 7.09
N VAL A 33 8.31 5.62 8.22
CA VAL A 33 7.35 5.15 9.22
C VAL A 33 6.71 6.37 9.88
N VAL A 34 5.77 7.00 9.18
CA VAL A 34 4.98 8.13 9.69
C VAL A 34 4.05 7.70 10.82
N SER A 35 3.71 6.41 10.92
CA SER A 35 2.96 5.84 12.04
C SER A 35 3.16 4.33 12.15
N SER A 36 3.33 3.83 13.38
CA SER A 36 3.41 2.38 13.67
C SER A 36 2.11 1.62 13.41
N SER A 37 1.01 2.33 13.11
CA SER A 37 -0.30 1.74 12.85
C SER A 37 -0.67 1.67 11.37
N GLU A 38 0.06 2.36 10.48
CA GLU A 38 -0.36 2.48 9.09
C GLU A 38 0.86 2.66 8.17
N MET A 39 0.99 1.79 7.16
CA MET A 39 2.05 1.91 6.16
C MET A 39 1.60 2.72 4.96
N PHE A 40 2.56 3.43 4.39
CA PHE A 40 2.36 4.28 3.23
C PHE A 40 3.16 3.72 2.07
N VAL A 41 2.58 3.79 0.88
CA VAL A 41 3.23 3.38 -0.37
C VAL A 41 3.30 4.56 -1.32
N LEU A 42 4.35 4.60 -2.13
CA LEU A 42 4.51 5.62 -3.16
C LEU A 42 3.67 5.23 -4.37
N VAL A 43 2.77 6.12 -4.78
CA VAL A 43 2.01 6.02 -6.02
C VAL A 43 2.38 7.15 -6.96
N GLU A 44 2.35 6.88 -8.26
CA GLU A 44 2.51 7.89 -9.31
C GLU A 44 1.14 8.31 -9.82
N TRP A 45 0.81 9.59 -9.72
CA TRP A 45 -0.47 10.16 -10.15
C TRP A 45 -0.30 11.61 -10.59
N GLU A 46 -0.84 11.95 -11.77
CA GLU A 46 -0.70 13.25 -12.46
C GLU A 46 0.75 13.79 -12.49
N ASP A 47 1.69 12.99 -13.01
CA ASP A 47 3.13 13.33 -13.15
C ASP A 47 3.84 13.63 -11.82
N ARG A 48 3.28 13.15 -10.70
CA ARG A 48 3.85 13.34 -9.37
C ARG A 48 3.77 12.06 -8.55
N GLU A 49 4.79 11.84 -7.74
CA GLU A 49 4.82 10.74 -6.78
C GLU A 49 4.40 11.25 -5.40
N PHE A 50 3.54 10.51 -4.71
CA PHE A 50 3.19 10.80 -3.31
C PHE A 50 2.88 9.52 -2.53
N GLY A 51 3.03 9.64 -1.21
CA GLY A 51 2.70 8.56 -0.27
C GLY A 51 1.20 8.51 0.01
N VAL A 52 0.59 7.34 -0.15
CA VAL A 52 -0.78 7.07 0.29
C VAL A 52 -0.81 5.89 1.26
N PRO A 53 -1.70 5.89 2.26
CA PRO A 53 -1.82 4.77 3.17
C PRO A 53 -2.29 3.52 2.42
N LEU A 54 -1.62 2.40 2.66
CA LEU A 54 -1.93 1.12 2.05
C LEU A 54 -3.37 0.68 2.39
N SER A 55 -3.88 1.06 3.56
CA SER A 55 -5.25 0.78 4.02
C SER A 55 -6.34 1.26 3.04
N GLN A 56 -6.06 2.29 2.21
CA GLN A 56 -7.03 2.80 1.24
C GLN A 56 -6.92 2.14 -0.14
N LEU A 57 -5.91 1.29 -0.35
CA LEU A 57 -5.59 0.69 -1.63
C LEU A 57 -5.88 -0.81 -1.63
N GLU A 58 -6.52 -1.27 -2.69
CA GLU A 58 -6.70 -2.68 -3.02
C GLU A 58 -5.80 -3.04 -4.20
N VAL A 59 -4.90 -4.00 -4.02
CA VAL A 59 -4.02 -4.46 -5.09
C VAL A 59 -4.85 -5.19 -6.15
N LEU A 60 -4.89 -4.63 -7.37
CA LEU A 60 -5.71 -5.16 -8.46
C LEU A 60 -5.00 -6.23 -9.29
N ASP A 61 -3.68 -6.10 -9.43
CA ASP A 61 -2.93 -6.91 -10.39
C ASP A 61 -1.62 -7.35 -9.78
N VAL A 62 -1.61 -8.55 -9.21
CA VAL A 62 -0.37 -9.27 -8.96
C VAL A 62 -0.53 -10.76 -9.17
N ASP A 63 0.38 -11.30 -10.00
CA ASP A 63 0.87 -12.67 -9.92
C ASP A 63 1.05 -13.07 -8.44
N GLN A 64 0.66 -14.31 -8.11
CA GLN A 64 0.49 -14.85 -6.74
C GLN A 64 1.57 -14.42 -5.73
N ASP A 65 2.81 -14.23 -6.19
CA ASP A 65 3.99 -13.85 -5.40
C ASP A 65 3.89 -12.49 -4.65
N THR A 66 3.13 -11.51 -5.16
CA THR A 66 2.99 -10.21 -4.45
C THR A 66 1.74 -10.17 -3.56
N ARG A 67 0.81 -11.10 -3.76
CA ARG A 67 -0.27 -11.34 -2.79
C ARG A 67 0.31 -11.82 -1.47
N ASP A 68 1.24 -12.77 -1.51
CA ASP A 68 1.98 -13.24 -0.33
C ASP A 68 2.76 -12.13 0.39
N ALA A 69 3.35 -11.16 -0.33
CA ALA A 69 4.08 -10.06 0.31
C ALA A 69 3.17 -9.05 1.04
N VAL A 70 1.95 -8.83 0.53
CA VAL A 70 0.94 -7.99 1.20
C VAL A 70 0.24 -8.78 2.32
N ASP A 71 0.04 -10.09 2.15
CA ASP A 71 -0.51 -10.99 3.16
C ASP A 71 0.47 -11.20 4.33
N ASP A 72 1.78 -11.28 4.08
CA ASP A 72 2.84 -11.33 5.10
C ASP A 72 2.92 -10.02 5.91
N TRP A 73 2.59 -8.87 5.28
CA TRP A 73 2.43 -7.61 6.01
C TRP A 73 1.15 -7.57 6.86
N HIS A 74 0.06 -8.17 6.38
CA HIS A 74 -1.13 -8.42 7.19
C HIS A 74 -0.85 -9.38 8.37
N TYR A 75 0.06 -10.34 8.19
CA TYR A 75 0.52 -11.25 9.23
C TYR A 75 1.35 -10.52 10.31
N TRP A 76 2.17 -9.53 9.92
CA TRP A 76 2.95 -8.72 10.87
C TRP A 76 2.12 -7.78 11.76
N ASN A 77 0.95 -7.34 11.31
CA ASN A 77 0.03 -6.53 12.13
C ASN A 77 -0.92 -7.37 13.00
N GLY A 78 -0.87 -8.70 12.89
CA GLY A 78 -1.72 -9.63 13.62
C GLY A 78 -0.90 -10.71 14.34
N ASP A 79 -0.41 -10.38 15.53
CA ASP A 79 -0.03 -11.36 16.57
C ASP A 79 1.12 -12.33 16.22
N GLY A 80 2.37 -11.90 16.45
CA GLY A 80 3.57 -12.74 16.38
C GLY A 80 4.46 -12.52 17.59
N GLY A 81 4.10 -13.15 18.70
CA GLY A 81 4.67 -12.95 20.03
C GLY A 81 6.21 -12.98 20.14
N ARG A 82 6.69 -12.07 20.99
CA ARG A 82 7.83 -12.20 21.91
C ARG A 82 8.48 -13.60 21.91
N LEU A 83 9.50 -13.81 21.08
CA LEU A 83 10.47 -14.87 21.32
C LEU A 83 11.51 -14.34 22.32
N GLY A 84 11.29 -14.70 23.59
CA GLY A 84 12.22 -14.57 24.70
C GLY A 84 11.84 -15.57 25.78
#